data_AF-A0A8X7TJ36-F1
#
_entry.id   AF-A0A8X7TJ36-F1
#
_cell.length_a   1.000
_cell.length_b   1.000
_cell.length_c   1.000
_cell.angle_alpha   90.00
_cell.angle_beta   90.00
_cell.angle_gamma   90.00
#
_symmetry.space_group_name_H-M   'P 1'
#
loop_
_entity.id
_entity.type
_entity.pdbx_description
1 polymer ?
#
loop_
_entity_poly.entity_id
_entity_poly.type
_entity_poly.pdbx_seq_one_letter_code
_entity_poly.pdbx_strand_id
1 'polypeptide(L)'
;MMMDALNKKGYSAFSLSVPSPSELLMIFGLAAPVFITMMSKVLFYTLLVYFATSMGTSVIAAHQVVMLQTYTMCTVWGEPLSQTAQSFMPELLFGINRNLPKARMLLKSLVIIGATLGIVVGTIGTAIPWLFPSIFTHDKLVTFQMHTVIIPYFLALSVTPSTHSLEGTLLAGRDLRYISLSMTGCFAVAGLVVMLLSNGGFGLRGCWYALVGFQWARFSLALIRLLSRDGVLYSEDTSRYAEKVKAA
;
A
#
# COMPACT_ATOMS: atom_id res chain seq x y z
N MET A 1 -6.90 -15.22 -26.71
CA MET A 1 -5.84 -14.20 -26.48
C MET A 1 -4.78 -14.62 -25.45
N MET A 2 -5.10 -14.93 -24.17
CA MET A 2 -4.12 -15.52 -23.22
C MET A 2 -3.93 -17.03 -23.42
N MET A 3 -5.03 -17.78 -23.62
CA MET A 3 -4.97 -19.23 -23.87
C MET A 3 -4.27 -19.61 -25.19
N ASP A 4 -4.48 -18.83 -26.26
CA ASP A 4 -3.75 -19.03 -27.52
C ASP A 4 -2.25 -18.75 -27.38
N ALA A 5 -1.87 -17.78 -26.54
CA ALA A 5 -0.47 -17.46 -26.28
C ALA A 5 0.22 -18.56 -25.47
N LEU A 6 -0.49 -19.19 -24.53
CA LEU A 6 -0.01 -20.34 -23.76
C LEU A 6 0.14 -21.59 -24.65
N ASN A 7 -0.86 -21.88 -25.47
CA ASN A 7 -0.79 -22.98 -26.44
C ASN A 7 0.33 -22.77 -27.48
N LYS A 8 0.55 -21.54 -27.96
CA LYS A 8 1.67 -21.20 -28.86
C LYS A 8 3.05 -21.33 -28.21
N LYS A 9 3.16 -21.23 -26.88
CA LYS A 9 4.40 -21.48 -26.12
C LYS A 9 4.58 -22.95 -25.72
N GLY A 10 3.69 -23.84 -26.14
CA GLY A 10 3.78 -25.28 -25.85
C GLY A 10 3.17 -25.71 -24.51
N TYR A 11 2.48 -24.80 -23.80
CA TYR A 11 1.75 -25.15 -22.58
C TYR A 11 0.33 -25.59 -22.93
N SER A 12 -0.06 -26.79 -22.51
CA SER A 12 -1.42 -27.30 -22.69
C SER A 12 -2.38 -26.58 -21.74
N ALA A 13 -3.22 -25.69 -22.28
CA ALA A 13 -4.13 -24.85 -21.49
C ALA A 13 -5.13 -25.61 -20.59
N PHE A 14 -5.27 -26.94 -20.77
CA PHE A 14 -6.21 -27.80 -20.04
C PHE A 14 -5.54 -28.93 -19.25
N SER A 15 -4.23 -28.92 -19.06
CA SER A 15 -3.58 -29.89 -18.17
C SER A 15 -3.71 -29.43 -16.71
N LEU A 16 -4.71 -29.98 -16.02
CA LEU A 16 -4.88 -29.77 -14.58
C LEU A 16 -3.89 -30.69 -13.84
N SER A 17 -2.64 -30.25 -13.69
CA SER A 17 -1.65 -30.96 -12.89
C SER A 17 -1.72 -30.50 -11.43
N VAL A 18 -1.85 -31.43 -10.50
CA VAL A 18 -1.77 -31.12 -9.06
C VAL A 18 -0.31 -30.71 -8.76
N PRO A 19 -0.08 -29.56 -8.12
CA PRO A 19 1.27 -29.08 -7.86
C PRO A 19 2.00 -30.03 -6.90
N SER A 20 3.28 -30.25 -7.18
CA SER A 20 4.17 -31.01 -6.31
C SER A 20 4.37 -30.32 -4.95
N PRO A 21 4.72 -31.05 -3.88
CA PRO A 21 4.98 -30.45 -2.56
C PRO A 21 6.07 -29.36 -2.57
N SER A 22 7.04 -29.46 -3.49
CA SER A 22 8.06 -28.45 -3.73
C SER A 22 7.50 -27.16 -4.35
N GLU A 23 6.59 -27.28 -5.32
CA GLU A 23 5.91 -26.12 -5.92
C GLU A 23 4.97 -25.45 -4.92
N LEU A 24 4.28 -26.22 -4.07
CA LEU A 24 3.48 -25.68 -2.96
C LEU A 24 4.34 -24.88 -1.96
N LEU A 25 5.52 -25.39 -1.60
CA LEU A 25 6.46 -24.67 -0.74
C LEU A 25 6.94 -23.36 -1.37
N MET A 26 7.18 -23.36 -2.68
CA MET A 26 7.57 -22.15 -3.43
C MET A 26 6.44 -21.11 -3.45
N ILE A 27 5.20 -21.54 -3.71
CA ILE A 27 4.00 -20.70 -3.65
C ILE A 27 3.85 -20.12 -2.25
N PHE A 28 4.01 -20.93 -1.22
CA PHE A 28 3.92 -20.48 0.17
C PHE A 28 5.02 -19.47 0.52
N GLY A 29 6.24 -19.66 0.02
CA GLY A 29 7.35 -18.72 0.21
C GLY A 29 7.10 -17.32 -0.38
N LEU A 30 6.30 -17.24 -1.46
CA LEU A 30 5.87 -15.98 -2.07
C LEU A 30 4.60 -15.42 -1.41
N ALA A 31 3.63 -16.28 -1.10
CA ALA A 31 2.33 -15.89 -0.56
C ALA A 31 2.43 -15.45 0.91
N ALA A 32 3.24 -16.10 1.73
CA ALA A 32 3.30 -15.80 3.17
C ALA A 32 3.74 -14.36 3.48
N PRO A 33 4.79 -13.79 2.86
CA PRO A 33 5.14 -12.39 3.08
C PRO A 33 4.06 -11.41 2.61
N VAL A 34 3.39 -11.71 1.50
CA VAL A 34 2.28 -10.88 0.98
C VAL A 34 1.09 -10.93 1.94
N PHE A 35 0.78 -12.13 2.45
CA PHE A 35 -0.26 -12.35 3.45
C PHE A 35 0.02 -11.57 4.74
N ILE A 36 1.24 -11.68 5.29
CA ILE A 36 1.64 -10.91 6.48
C ILE A 36 1.47 -9.41 6.23
N THR A 37 1.91 -8.93 5.07
CA THR A 37 1.80 -7.51 4.72
C THR A 37 0.35 -7.03 4.69
N MET A 38 -0.56 -7.81 4.09
CA MET A 38 -1.98 -7.48 4.03
C MET A 38 -2.66 -7.59 5.41
N MET A 39 -2.34 -8.64 6.17
CA MET A 39 -2.86 -8.82 7.53
C MET A 39 -2.43 -7.67 8.46
N SER A 40 -1.18 -7.22 8.39
CA SER A 40 -0.71 -6.07 9.17
C SER A 40 -1.48 -4.78 8.84
N LYS A 41 -1.83 -4.55 7.56
CA LYS A 41 -2.67 -3.41 7.18
C LYS A 41 -4.07 -3.52 7.77
N VAL A 42 -4.71 -4.69 7.62
CA VAL A 42 -6.06 -4.93 8.15
C VAL A 42 -6.08 -4.76 9.66
N LEU A 43 -5.12 -5.34 10.38
CA LEU A 43 -5.00 -5.21 11.83
C LEU A 43 -4.82 -3.75 12.28
N PHE A 44 -4.01 -2.96 11.56
CA PHE A 44 -3.83 -1.54 11.88
C PHE A 44 -5.14 -0.75 11.76
N TYR A 45 -5.87 -0.92 10.65
CA TYR A 45 -7.15 -0.24 10.45
C TYR A 45 -8.20 -0.69 11.46
N THR A 46 -8.25 -1.99 11.79
CA THR A 46 -9.14 -2.51 12.83
C THR A 46 -8.82 -1.90 14.21
N LEU A 47 -7.53 -1.73 14.53
CA LEU A 47 -7.11 -1.10 15.77
C LEU A 47 -7.54 0.38 15.85
N LEU A 48 -7.44 1.13 14.74
CA LEU A 48 -7.97 2.50 14.67
C LEU A 48 -9.48 2.55 14.90
N VAL A 49 -10.24 1.63 14.28
CA VAL A 49 -11.70 1.52 14.48
C VAL A 49 -12.03 1.15 15.93
N TYR A 50 -11.28 0.25 16.55
CA TYR A 50 -11.47 -0.14 17.95
C TYR A 50 -11.33 1.06 18.89
N PHE A 51 -10.26 1.85 18.76
CA PHE A 51 -10.08 3.05 19.57
C PHE A 51 -11.11 4.15 19.25
N ALA A 52 -11.49 4.31 17.99
CA ALA A 52 -12.58 5.23 17.63
C ALA A 52 -13.93 4.80 18.24
N THR A 53 -14.18 3.49 18.36
CA THR A 53 -15.38 2.94 19.01
C THR A 53 -15.41 3.27 20.50
N SER A 54 -14.28 3.13 21.20
CA SER A 54 -14.21 3.38 22.64
C SER A 54 -14.32 4.86 23.03
N MET A 55 -14.15 5.79 22.08
CA MET A 55 -14.20 7.24 22.32
C MET A 55 -15.60 7.87 22.21
N GLY A 56 -16.61 7.08 21.80
CA GLY A 56 -18.01 7.52 21.75
C GLY A 56 -18.65 7.44 20.36
N THR A 57 -19.98 7.47 20.33
CA THR A 57 -20.80 7.25 19.13
C THR A 57 -20.62 8.31 18.04
N SER A 58 -20.46 9.58 18.43
CA SER A 58 -20.23 10.68 17.49
C SER A 58 -18.84 10.64 16.86
N VAL A 59 -17.84 10.14 17.60
CA VAL A 59 -16.45 9.98 17.15
C VAL A 59 -16.35 8.83 16.15
N ILE A 60 -16.96 7.68 16.43
CA ILE A 60 -16.99 6.57 15.46
C ILE A 60 -17.81 6.91 14.23
N ALA A 61 -18.92 7.65 14.35
CA ALA A 61 -19.68 8.08 13.18
C ALA A 61 -18.84 8.96 12.24
N ALA A 62 -18.11 9.94 12.80
CA ALA A 62 -17.19 10.77 12.03
C ALA A 62 -16.04 9.95 11.42
N HIS A 63 -15.47 9.03 12.20
CA HIS A 63 -14.41 8.14 11.73
C HIS A 63 -14.87 7.22 10.60
N GLN A 64 -16.05 6.61 10.69
CA GLN A 64 -16.59 5.71 9.66
C GLN A 64 -16.89 6.45 8.35
N VAL A 65 -17.52 7.63 8.42
CA VAL A 65 -17.83 8.43 7.24
C VAL A 65 -16.54 8.89 6.53
N VAL A 66 -15.56 9.40 7.29
CA VAL A 66 -14.32 9.92 6.71
C VAL A 66 -13.37 8.79 6.30
N MET A 67 -13.18 7.78 7.14
CA MET A 67 -12.23 6.68 6.90
C MET A 67 -12.81 5.55 6.04
N LEU A 68 -14.00 5.02 6.33
CA LEU A 68 -14.48 3.84 5.60
C LEU A 68 -14.97 4.22 4.19
N GLN A 69 -15.73 5.31 4.08
CA GLN A 69 -16.37 5.69 2.81
C GLN A 69 -15.47 6.59 1.97
N THR A 70 -15.01 7.70 2.52
CA THR A 70 -14.31 8.70 1.70
C THR A 70 -12.85 8.32 1.47
N TYR A 71 -12.12 7.93 2.52
CA TYR A 71 -10.72 7.52 2.40
C TYR A 71 -10.58 6.27 1.52
N THR A 72 -11.32 5.18 1.79
CA THR A 72 -11.21 3.94 1.00
C THR A 72 -11.49 4.17 -0.48
N MET A 73 -12.56 4.89 -0.82
CA MET A 73 -12.87 5.20 -2.23
C MET A 73 -11.76 5.99 -2.91
N CYS A 74 -11.16 6.93 -2.19
CA CYS A 74 -10.00 7.69 -2.68
C CYS A 74 -8.75 6.80 -2.85
N THR A 75 -8.52 5.84 -1.95
CA THR A 75 -7.34 4.96 -2.01
C THR A 75 -7.37 3.97 -3.18
N VAL A 76 -8.56 3.59 -3.66
CA VAL A 76 -8.71 2.66 -4.80
C VAL A 76 -7.99 3.17 -6.05
N TRP A 77 -7.89 4.49 -6.23
CA TRP A 77 -7.22 5.10 -7.38
C TRP A 77 -5.70 4.84 -7.41
N GLY A 78 -5.09 4.48 -6.28
CA GLY A 78 -3.68 4.08 -6.21
C GLY A 78 -3.42 2.63 -6.64
N GLU A 79 -4.44 1.77 -6.64
CA GLU A 79 -4.28 0.35 -6.95
C GLU A 79 -3.91 0.07 -8.41
N PRO A 80 -4.49 0.75 -9.42
CA PRO A 80 -4.06 0.61 -10.82
C PRO A 80 -2.57 0.93 -11.03
N LEU A 81 -2.02 1.90 -10.29
CA LEU A 81 -0.59 2.24 -10.36
C LEU A 81 0.27 1.10 -9.82
N SER A 82 -0.14 0.51 -8.69
CA SER A 82 0.51 -0.69 -8.12
C SER A 82 0.47 -1.87 -9.09
N GLN A 83 -0.67 -2.13 -9.73
CA GLN A 83 -0.82 -3.22 -10.70
C GLN A 83 -0.02 -2.99 -11.98
N THR A 84 0.08 -1.74 -12.43
CA THR A 84 0.95 -1.35 -13.55
C THR A 84 2.41 -1.64 -13.22
N ALA A 85 2.87 -1.28 -12.01
CA ALA A 85 4.21 -1.62 -11.55
C ALA A 85 4.44 -3.14 -11.53
N GLN A 86 3.49 -3.91 -10.98
CA GLN A 86 3.59 -5.37 -10.88
C GLN A 86 3.56 -6.08 -12.24
N SER A 87 2.95 -5.49 -13.26
CA SER A 87 2.84 -6.09 -14.59
C SER A 87 4.05 -5.78 -15.47
N PHE A 88 4.52 -4.53 -15.49
CA PHE A 88 5.59 -4.09 -16.40
C PHE A 88 7.00 -4.18 -15.80
N MET A 89 7.14 -4.04 -14.48
CA MET A 89 8.45 -4.00 -13.83
C MET A 89 9.18 -5.37 -13.84
N PRO A 90 8.52 -6.54 -13.66
CA PRO A 90 9.22 -7.83 -13.68
C PRO A 90 9.86 -8.14 -15.04
N GLU A 91 9.22 -7.75 -16.15
CA GLU A 91 9.77 -7.93 -17.49
C GLU A 91 11.03 -7.09 -17.70
N LEU A 92 11.04 -5.85 -17.21
CA LEU A 92 12.20 -4.95 -17.35
C LEU A 92 13.38 -5.33 -16.45
N LEU A 93 13.10 -5.97 -15.31
CA LEU A 93 14.10 -6.40 -14.32
C LEU A 93 14.66 -7.80 -14.58
N PHE A 94 13.79 -8.77 -14.89
CA PHE A 94 14.12 -10.20 -14.99
C PHE A 94 13.84 -10.81 -16.37
N GLY A 95 13.25 -10.05 -17.29
CA GLY A 95 12.94 -10.52 -18.63
C GLY A 95 14.14 -10.58 -19.57
N ILE A 96 13.92 -11.22 -20.72
CA ILE A 96 14.92 -11.43 -21.77
C ILE A 96 15.46 -10.07 -22.29
N ASN A 97 14.62 -9.05 -22.33
CA ASN A 97 14.97 -7.68 -22.73
C ASN A 97 15.27 -6.78 -21.52
N ARG A 98 16.12 -7.24 -20.59
CA ARG A 98 16.48 -6.50 -19.37
C ARG A 98 16.94 -5.08 -19.70
N ASN A 99 16.26 -4.08 -19.12
CA ASN A 99 16.58 -2.67 -19.33
C ASN A 99 16.36 -1.87 -18.05
N LEU A 100 17.40 -1.81 -17.21
CA LEU A 100 17.41 -1.09 -15.94
C LEU A 100 17.11 0.43 -16.10
N PRO A 101 17.64 1.13 -17.13
CA PRO A 101 17.26 2.52 -17.38
C PRO A 101 15.75 2.70 -17.61
N LYS A 102 15.10 1.82 -18.38
CA LYS A 102 13.64 1.87 -18.58
C LYS A 102 12.86 1.56 -17.30
N ALA A 103 13.33 0.61 -16.48
CA ALA A 103 12.73 0.33 -15.17
C ALA A 103 12.76 1.55 -14.23
N ARG A 104 13.89 2.28 -14.21
CA ARG A 104 14.02 3.53 -13.44
C ARG A 104 13.12 4.65 -13.97
N MET A 105 13.00 4.77 -15.28
CA MET A 105 12.09 5.73 -15.92
C MET A 105 10.63 5.42 -15.58
N LEU A 106 10.24 4.14 -15.62
CA LEU A 106 8.91 3.68 -15.23
C LEU A 106 8.62 4.00 -13.76
N LEU A 107 9.54 3.69 -12.85
CA LEU A 107 9.39 4.03 -11.43
C LEU A 107 9.23 5.55 -11.23
N LYS A 108 10.09 6.36 -11.88
CA LYS A 108 9.99 7.82 -11.80
C LYS A 108 8.64 8.33 -12.30
N SER A 109 8.17 7.81 -13.43
CA SER A 109 6.86 8.16 -13.98
C SER A 109 5.72 7.77 -13.04
N LEU A 110 5.73 6.55 -12.50
CA LEU A 110 4.71 6.07 -11.57
C LEU A 110 4.67 6.89 -10.27
N VAL A 111 5.82 7.31 -9.74
CA VAL A 111 5.88 8.20 -8.56
C VAL A 111 5.34 9.59 -8.87
N ILE A 112 5.66 10.16 -10.04
CA ILE A 112 5.13 11.47 -10.44
C ILE A 112 3.61 11.39 -10.61
N ILE A 113 3.11 10.37 -11.32
CA ILE A 113 1.67 10.15 -11.52
C ILE A 113 0.99 9.94 -10.16
N GLY A 114 1.57 9.11 -9.29
CA GLY A 114 1.08 8.89 -7.93
C GLY A 114 1.04 10.16 -7.09
N ALA A 115 2.02 11.04 -7.20
CA ALA A 115 2.04 12.31 -6.49
C ALA A 115 0.97 13.27 -7.02
N THR A 116 0.84 13.40 -8.35
CA THR A 116 -0.20 14.24 -8.96
C THR A 116 -1.60 13.74 -8.61
N LEU A 117 -1.82 12.42 -8.67
CA LEU A 117 -3.08 11.78 -8.33
C LEU A 117 -3.39 11.93 -6.83
N GLY A 118 -2.39 11.78 -5.97
CA GLY A 118 -2.53 12.00 -4.53
C GLY A 118 -2.95 13.42 -4.19
N ILE A 119 -2.39 14.43 -4.85
CA ILE A 119 -2.79 15.83 -4.65
C ILE A 119 -4.23 16.06 -5.14
N VAL A 120 -4.58 15.57 -6.34
CA VAL A 120 -5.93 15.73 -6.91
C VAL A 120 -6.98 15.02 -6.04
N VAL A 121 -6.73 13.77 -5.67
CA VAL A 121 -7.65 12.99 -4.84
C VAL A 121 -7.70 13.54 -3.41
N GLY A 122 -6.58 13.99 -2.86
CA GLY A 122 -6.55 14.63 -1.55
C GLY A 122 -7.33 15.94 -1.52
N THR A 123 -7.21 16.79 -2.55
CA THR A 123 -7.95 18.06 -2.66
C THR A 123 -9.45 17.83 -2.86
N ILE A 124 -9.86 16.93 -3.76
CA ILE A 124 -11.29 16.59 -3.95
C ILE A 124 -11.84 15.91 -2.69
N GLY A 125 -11.11 14.95 -2.12
CA GLY A 125 -11.50 14.19 -0.94
C GLY A 125 -11.63 15.07 0.30
N THR A 126 -10.91 16.19 0.40
CA THR A 126 -11.04 17.18 1.49
C THR A 126 -12.10 18.23 1.22
N ALA A 127 -12.26 18.64 -0.04
CA ALA A 127 -13.24 19.63 -0.43
C ALA A 127 -14.68 19.15 -0.20
N ILE A 128 -14.99 17.88 -0.47
CA ILE A 128 -16.35 17.34 -0.32
C ILE A 128 -16.81 17.35 1.15
N PRO A 129 -16.05 16.81 2.14
CA PRO A 129 -16.40 16.89 3.56
C PRO A 129 -16.41 18.31 4.11
N TRP A 130 -15.62 19.23 3.54
CA TRP A 130 -15.54 20.61 4.00
C TRP A 130 -16.71 21.48 3.51
N LEU A 131 -17.04 21.40 2.22
CA LEU A 131 -18.06 22.25 1.59
C LEU A 131 -19.47 21.66 1.72
N PHE A 132 -19.60 20.34 1.73
CA PHE A 132 -20.90 19.65 1.78
C PHE A 132 -20.95 18.55 2.85
N PRO A 133 -20.69 18.86 4.13
CA PRO A 133 -20.82 17.87 5.21
C PRO A 133 -22.24 17.31 5.33
N SER A 134 -23.25 18.09 4.92
CA SER A 134 -24.67 17.68 4.91
C SER A 134 -24.99 16.52 3.96
N ILE A 135 -24.11 16.16 3.01
CA ILE A 135 -24.28 14.96 2.17
C ILE A 135 -24.12 13.69 3.01
N PHE A 136 -23.26 13.73 4.03
CA PHE A 136 -22.94 12.56 4.83
C PHE A 136 -23.72 12.49 6.13
N THR A 137 -23.96 13.63 6.78
CA THR A 137 -24.69 13.66 8.05
C THR A 137 -25.34 15.02 8.30
N HIS A 138 -26.52 14.99 8.91
CA HIS A 138 -27.19 16.20 9.41
C HIS A 138 -26.82 16.53 10.86
N ASP A 139 -26.03 15.68 11.53
CA ASP A 139 -25.59 15.93 12.90
C ASP A 139 -24.40 16.90 12.95
N LYS A 140 -24.59 18.02 13.66
CA LYS A 140 -23.60 19.06 13.85
C LYS A 140 -22.40 18.59 14.68
N LEU A 141 -22.60 17.66 15.61
CA LEU A 141 -21.52 17.12 16.45
C LEU A 141 -20.56 16.26 15.62
N VAL A 142 -21.10 15.44 14.71
CA VAL A 142 -20.32 14.63 13.77
C VAL A 142 -19.58 15.54 12.79
N THR A 143 -20.27 16.56 12.25
CA THR A 143 -19.65 17.55 11.36
C THR A 143 -18.45 18.25 12.01
N PHE A 144 -18.56 18.65 13.28
CA PHE A 144 -17.46 19.28 14.01
C PHE A 144 -16.25 18.33 14.17
N GLN A 145 -16.49 17.05 14.49
CA GLN A 145 -15.43 16.04 14.58
C GLN A 145 -14.76 15.77 13.23
N MET A 146 -15.52 15.79 12.13
CA MET A 146 -14.98 15.66 10.77
C MET A 146 -14.02 16.81 10.41
N HIS A 147 -14.39 18.05 10.69
CA HIS A 147 -13.54 19.22 10.40
C HIS A 147 -12.21 19.18 11.16
N THR A 148 -12.25 18.64 12.38
CA THR A 148 -11.10 18.43 13.24
C THR A 148 -10.06 17.47 12.65
N VAL A 149 -10.46 16.55 11.76
CA VAL A 149 -9.58 15.53 11.17
C VAL A 149 -9.25 15.77 9.68
N ILE A 150 -9.72 16.86 9.08
CA ILE A 150 -9.48 17.19 7.66
C ILE A 150 -7.99 17.32 7.34
N ILE A 151 -7.21 17.97 8.21
CA ILE A 151 -5.77 18.18 7.98
C ILE A 151 -5.00 16.85 7.96
N PRO A 152 -5.09 15.98 8.98
CA PRO A 152 -4.40 14.70 8.91
C PRO A 152 -4.97 13.78 7.82
N TYR A 153 -6.26 13.88 7.50
CA TYR A 153 -6.85 13.18 6.36
C TYR A 153 -6.22 13.57 5.02
N PHE A 154 -6.04 14.88 4.77
CA PHE A 154 -5.34 15.39 3.58
C PHE A 154 -3.92 14.83 3.46
N LEU A 155 -3.16 14.92 4.55
CA LEU A 155 -1.76 14.49 4.61
C LEU A 155 -1.60 12.98 4.42
N ALA A 156 -2.57 12.18 4.87
CA ALA A 156 -2.58 10.75 4.64
C ALA A 156 -2.93 10.43 3.17
N LEU A 157 -3.95 11.08 2.60
CA LEU A 157 -4.36 10.83 1.22
C LEU A 157 -3.32 11.27 0.18
N SER A 158 -2.67 12.41 0.38
CA SER A 158 -1.74 12.97 -0.60
C SER A 158 -0.57 12.03 -0.91
N VAL A 159 -0.11 11.28 0.09
CA VAL A 159 1.00 10.34 -0.05
C VAL A 159 0.53 8.94 -0.48
N THR A 160 -0.76 8.61 -0.29
CA THR A 160 -1.27 7.25 -0.42
C THR A 160 -1.08 6.62 -1.80
N PRO A 161 -1.44 7.28 -2.92
CA PRO A 161 -1.23 6.70 -4.25
C PRO A 161 0.25 6.49 -4.59
N SER A 162 1.12 7.40 -4.11
CA SER A 162 2.57 7.25 -4.26
C SER A 162 3.12 6.05 -3.49
N THR A 163 2.66 5.84 -2.25
CA THR A 163 3.03 4.64 -1.47
C THR A 163 2.59 3.35 -2.15
N HIS A 164 1.36 3.29 -2.69
CA HIS A 164 0.88 2.10 -3.41
C HIS A 164 1.72 1.79 -4.65
N SER A 165 2.12 2.82 -5.40
CA SER A 165 3.05 2.67 -6.53
C SER A 165 4.41 2.10 -6.10
N LEU A 166 4.98 2.58 -4.99
CA LEU A 166 6.26 2.10 -4.48
C LEU A 166 6.17 0.66 -3.96
N GLU A 167 5.10 0.33 -3.23
CA GLU A 167 4.83 -1.02 -2.75
C GLU A 167 4.64 -2.01 -3.91
N GLY A 168 3.85 -1.63 -4.93
CA GLY A 168 3.69 -2.42 -6.16
C GLY A 168 5.01 -2.66 -6.86
N THR A 169 5.90 -1.66 -6.90
CA THR A 169 7.24 -1.81 -7.48
C THR A 169 8.12 -2.76 -6.65
N LEU A 170 8.09 -2.68 -5.32
CA LEU A 170 8.85 -3.57 -4.44
C LEU A 170 8.35 -5.02 -4.53
N LEU A 171 7.03 -5.22 -4.61
CA LEU A 171 6.41 -6.53 -4.87
C LEU A 171 6.88 -7.10 -6.21
N ALA A 172 6.88 -6.27 -7.26
CA ALA A 172 7.38 -6.64 -8.58
C ALA A 172 8.88 -7.00 -8.57
N GLY A 173 9.67 -6.33 -7.74
CA GLY A 173 11.10 -6.60 -7.53
C GLY A 173 11.40 -7.86 -6.71
N ARG A 174 10.37 -8.57 -6.20
CA ARG A 174 10.46 -9.78 -5.37
C ARG A 174 11.21 -9.62 -4.04
N ASP A 175 11.30 -8.41 -3.51
CA ASP A 175 11.92 -8.12 -2.20
C ASP A 175 10.91 -8.34 -1.03
N LEU A 176 10.22 -9.47 -1.06
CA LEU A 176 9.05 -9.76 -0.22
C LEU A 176 9.35 -9.80 1.28
N ARG A 177 10.53 -10.30 1.67
CA ARG A 177 10.96 -10.36 3.08
C ARG A 177 11.15 -8.97 3.69
N TYR A 178 11.71 -8.03 2.92
CA TYR A 178 11.90 -6.66 3.37
C TYR A 178 10.56 -5.96 3.56
N ILE A 179 9.64 -6.12 2.60
CA ILE A 179 8.28 -5.54 2.67
C ILE A 179 7.56 -6.06 3.91
N SER A 180 7.57 -7.37 4.14
CA SER A 180 6.90 -7.97 5.29
C SER A 180 7.48 -7.49 6.61
N LEU A 181 8.82 -7.46 6.76
CA LEU A 181 9.47 -6.99 7.99
C LEU A 181 9.21 -5.50 8.23
N SER A 182 9.35 -4.68 7.19
CA SER A 182 9.08 -3.24 7.25
C SER A 182 7.62 -2.98 7.63
N MET A 183 6.67 -3.72 7.07
CA MET A 183 5.25 -3.54 7.36
C MET A 183 4.90 -3.94 8.80
N THR A 184 5.43 -5.07 9.28
CA THR A 184 5.24 -5.50 10.67
C THR A 184 5.86 -4.49 11.65
N GLY A 185 7.05 -3.96 11.33
CA GLY A 185 7.68 -2.90 12.12
C GLY A 185 6.85 -1.62 12.16
N CYS A 186 6.37 -1.16 11.00
CA CYS A 186 5.45 -0.02 10.92
C CYS A 186 4.17 -0.25 11.72
N PHE A 187 3.58 -1.44 11.63
CA PHE A 187 2.39 -1.81 12.40
C PHE A 187 2.65 -1.78 13.91
N ALA A 188 3.75 -2.37 14.38
CA ALA A 188 4.09 -2.41 15.80
C ALA A 188 4.30 -1.00 16.37
N VAL A 189 5.08 -0.17 15.67
CA VAL A 189 5.36 1.22 16.09
C VAL A 189 4.09 2.06 16.03
N ALA A 190 3.34 2.01 14.92
CA ALA A 190 2.12 2.79 14.77
C ALA A 190 1.03 2.34 15.76
N GLY A 191 0.89 1.04 16.01
CA GLY A 191 -0.02 0.50 17.01
C GLY A 191 0.33 0.97 18.43
N LEU A 192 1.62 0.99 18.78
CA LEU A 192 2.10 1.52 20.06
C LEU A 192 1.81 3.03 20.16
N VAL A 193 2.06 3.79 19.10
CA VAL A 193 1.73 5.24 19.05
C VAL A 193 0.23 5.49 19.21
N VAL A 194 -0.63 4.71 18.54
CA VAL A 194 -2.09 4.82 18.72
C VAL A 194 -2.48 4.53 20.17
N MET A 195 -1.92 3.49 20.78
CA MET A 195 -2.20 3.13 22.17
C MET A 195 -1.77 4.22 23.16
N LEU A 196 -0.58 4.80 22.97
CA LEU A 196 -0.09 5.91 23.80
C LEU A 196 -0.94 7.18 23.64
N LEU A 197 -1.29 7.54 22.40
CA LEU A 197 -2.11 8.72 22.12
C LEU A 197 -3.55 8.57 22.61
N SER A 198 -4.10 7.35 22.58
CA SER A 198 -5.42 7.04 23.14
C SER A 198 -5.42 7.18 24.67
N ASN A 199 -4.40 6.65 25.35
CA ASN A 199 -4.28 6.75 26.81
C ASN A 199 -3.93 8.18 27.27
N GLY A 200 -3.23 8.96 26.44
CA GLY A 200 -2.84 10.34 26.72
C GLY A 200 -3.93 11.40 26.49
N GLY A 201 -5.16 11.00 26.14
CA GLY A 201 -6.29 11.93 25.97
C GLY A 201 -6.28 12.75 24.67
N PHE A 202 -5.40 12.43 23.70
CA PHE A 202 -5.34 13.12 22.40
C PHE A 202 -6.49 12.77 21.44
N GLY A 203 -7.39 11.87 21.85
CA GLY A 203 -8.67 11.62 21.20
C GLY A 203 -8.53 11.15 19.74
N LEU A 204 -9.54 11.53 18.93
CA LEU A 204 -9.63 11.18 17.51
C LEU A 204 -8.48 11.78 16.69
N ARG A 205 -8.02 13.00 17.01
CA ARG A 205 -6.89 13.65 16.30
C ARG A 205 -5.61 12.83 16.40
N GLY A 206 -5.31 12.29 17.58
CA GLY A 206 -4.14 11.43 17.79
C GLY A 206 -4.16 10.19 16.90
N CYS A 207 -5.32 9.53 16.79
CA CYS A 207 -5.49 8.35 15.92
C CYS A 207 -5.21 8.69 14.44
N TRP A 208 -5.69 9.84 13.97
CA TRP A 208 -5.46 10.28 12.60
C TRP A 208 -4.01 10.70 12.33
N TYR A 209 -3.33 11.35 13.28
CA TYR A 209 -1.90 11.63 13.14
C TYR A 209 -1.04 10.36 13.18
N ALA A 210 -1.45 9.33 13.93
CA ALA A 210 -0.81 8.03 13.88
C ALA A 210 -0.98 7.36 12.50
N LEU A 211 -2.15 7.51 11.87
CA LEU A 211 -2.38 7.06 10.48
C LEU A 211 -1.48 7.81 9.49
N VAL A 212 -1.33 9.13 9.63
CA VAL A 212 -0.38 9.92 8.82
C VAL A 212 1.03 9.38 9.00
N GLY A 213 1.48 9.21 10.25
CA GLY A 213 2.80 8.65 10.56
C GLY A 213 3.01 7.28 9.93
N PHE A 214 2.03 6.40 10.01
CA PHE A 214 2.07 5.07 9.37
C PHE A 214 2.22 5.17 7.84
N GLN A 215 1.44 6.03 7.18
CA GLN A 215 1.46 6.16 5.74
C GLN A 215 2.77 6.80 5.22
N TRP A 216 3.27 7.81 5.93
CA TRP A 216 4.53 8.49 5.62
C TRP A 216 5.76 7.63 5.92
N ALA A 217 5.74 6.86 7.01
CA ALA A 217 6.80 5.89 7.31
C ALA A 217 6.88 4.83 6.21
N ARG A 218 5.74 4.30 5.75
CA ARG A 218 5.68 3.35 4.63
C ARG A 218 6.23 3.94 3.34
N PHE A 219 5.83 5.17 3.01
CA PHE A 219 6.37 5.88 1.84
C PHE A 219 7.89 6.01 1.93
N SER A 220 8.40 6.47 3.09
CA SER A 220 9.82 6.75 3.29
C SER A 220 10.66 5.47 3.25
N LEU A 221 10.23 4.40 3.92
CA LEU A 221 10.92 3.10 3.91
C LEU A 221 10.94 2.50 2.51
N ALA A 222 9.82 2.56 1.79
CA ALA A 222 9.74 2.07 0.41
C ALA A 222 10.64 2.89 -0.53
N LEU A 223 10.65 4.22 -0.39
CA LEU A 223 11.47 5.12 -1.18
C LEU A 223 12.97 4.91 -0.89
N ILE A 224 13.37 4.82 0.39
CA ILE A 224 14.76 4.55 0.79
C ILE A 224 15.24 3.22 0.22
N ARG A 225 14.41 2.16 0.26
CA ARG A 225 14.78 0.86 -0.29
C ARG A 225 14.95 0.88 -1.81
N LEU A 226 14.08 1.61 -2.53
CA LEU A 226 14.15 1.73 -3.98
C LEU A 226 15.28 2.64 -4.46
N LEU A 227 15.67 3.65 -3.65
CA LEU A 227 16.79 4.55 -3.94
C LEU A 227 18.14 4.03 -3.43
N SER A 228 18.16 3.06 -2.52
CA SER A 228 19.40 2.48 -2.00
C SER A 228 20.20 1.76 -3.09
N ARG A 229 21.54 1.87 -3.03
CA ARG A 229 22.48 1.22 -3.96
C ARG A 229 22.36 -0.31 -3.98
N ASP A 230 21.86 -0.92 -2.91
CA ASP A 230 21.54 -2.36 -2.84
C ASP A 230 20.10 -2.71 -3.28
N GLY A 231 19.35 -1.72 -3.77
CA GLY A 231 17.99 -1.90 -4.27
C GLY A 231 17.97 -2.66 -5.59
N VAL A 232 16.86 -3.36 -5.85
CA VAL A 232 16.58 -4.14 -7.07
C VAL A 232 16.87 -3.37 -8.38
N LEU A 233 16.85 -2.03 -8.35
CA LEU A 233 17.13 -1.15 -9.48
C LEU A 233 18.60 -0.78 -9.70
N TYR A 234 19.50 -1.05 -8.74
CA TYR A 234 20.92 -0.67 -8.77
C TYR A 234 21.89 -1.86 -8.63
N SER A 235 21.42 -3.05 -8.26
CA SER A 235 22.27 -4.25 -8.24
C SER A 235 22.59 -4.70 -9.66
N GLU A 236 23.81 -4.40 -10.12
CA GLU A 236 24.44 -4.96 -11.32
C GLU A 236 24.91 -6.41 -11.10
N ASP A 237 24.86 -6.92 -9.86
CA ASP A 237 25.35 -8.27 -9.52
C ASP A 237 24.42 -9.37 -10.05
N THR A 238 24.74 -9.82 -11.25
CA THR A 238 24.21 -11.00 -11.94
C THR A 238 24.36 -12.30 -11.13
N SER A 239 25.26 -12.36 -10.15
CA SER A 239 25.58 -13.56 -9.34
C SER A 239 24.51 -13.88 -8.29
N ARG A 240 23.99 -12.86 -7.57
CA ARG A 240 22.94 -13.04 -6.53
C ARG A 240 21.58 -13.43 -7.10
N TYR A 241 21.31 -13.07 -8.36
CA TYR A 241 20.05 -13.38 -9.03
C TYR A 241 20.05 -14.73 -9.73
N ALA A 242 21.21 -15.19 -10.22
CA ALA A 242 21.35 -16.54 -10.78
C ALA A 242 21.09 -17.64 -9.73
N GLU A 243 21.46 -17.44 -8.47
CA GLU A 243 21.13 -18.38 -7.39
C GLU A 243 19.63 -18.41 -7.05
N LYS A 244 18.94 -17.25 -7.07
CA LYS A 244 17.49 -17.20 -6.80
C LYS A 244 16.64 -17.77 -7.93
N VAL A 245 17.15 -17.80 -9.17
CA VAL A 245 16.49 -18.44 -10.32
C VAL A 245 16.84 -19.93 -10.40
N LYS A 246 18.02 -20.37 -9.94
CA LYS A 246 18.39 -21.80 -9.85
C LYS A 246 17.77 -22.55 -8.68
N ALA A 247 17.34 -21.85 -7.63
CA ALA A 247 16.64 -22.42 -6.49
C ALA A 247 15.10 -22.50 -6.69
N ALA A 248 14.63 -22.14 -7.88
CA ALA A 248 13.26 -22.27 -8.37
C ALA A 248 13.22 -23.35 -9.45
#